data_AF-A0A1J7IS83-F1
#
_entry.id   AF-A0A1J7IS83-F1
#
_cell.length_a   1.000
_cell.length_b   1.000
_cell.length_c   1.000
_cell.angle_alpha   90.00
_cell.angle_beta   90.00
_cell.angle_gamma   90.00
#
_symmetry.space_group_name_H-M   'P 1'
#
loop_
_entity.id
_entity.type
_entity.pdbx_description
1 polymer ?
#
loop_
_entity_poly.entity_id
_entity_poly.type
_entity_poly.pdbx_seq_one_letter_code
_entity_poly.pdbx_strand_id
1 'polypeptide(L)'
;MGAEALAEEHDVAQTYPPIILGLQPSALVDHVARVDSSFLIHIPGEPGGSIPVAVEEVEYILRKMNTHVLSSPDHASPIKTMAGGSVANTIRGLSSGFGISSGIIGACGEGEKGELFIHNMNLNGVDLSRLRKKKGHTAQCVCLVDALGNRTMRPCLSSAVKVKAEELTKEDFKGSKLLVLRYAILNLEVIQAAILLAKQEGLLVSLDLASFEMVRNFKQPLLKLLESGNIDLCFANEDEATELLRGEPNADSVAAVEFLAKYCKWAVVTLSANGCIAKHGKEIVHVPAIGEAKVTDATGAGDLFASGFLYGVIKGVSLEECCKLGTCSGGSVIRSLGGEVTRENWQWMYKQMQIKGLLMPDIYPNE
;
A
#
# COMPACT_ATOMS: atom_id res chain seq x y z
N MET A 1 -6.34 51.97 36.66
CA MET A 1 -5.93 51.85 35.25
C MET A 1 -4.60 51.13 35.26
N GLY A 2 -4.57 49.79 35.17
CA GLY A 2 -4.70 49.02 33.92
C GLY A 2 -3.28 48.80 33.37
N ALA A 3 -2.74 47.61 33.13
CA ALA A 3 -3.34 46.33 32.82
C ALA A 3 -2.39 45.19 33.26
N GLU A 4 -2.95 44.12 33.82
CA GLU A 4 -2.29 42.81 33.89
C GLU A 4 -2.34 42.20 32.49
N ALA A 5 -1.17 41.98 31.89
CA ALA A 5 -1.05 41.19 30.68
C ALA A 5 -1.11 39.70 31.07
N LEU A 6 -2.30 39.11 30.92
CA LEU A 6 -2.47 37.67 30.84
C LEU A 6 -1.65 37.17 29.64
N ALA A 7 -0.59 36.42 29.93
CA ALA A 7 0.09 35.64 28.92
C ALA A 7 -0.89 34.54 28.45
N GLU A 8 -1.35 34.64 27.22
CA GLU A 8 -2.04 33.55 26.54
C GLU A 8 -1.05 32.38 26.42
N GLU A 9 -1.24 31.36 27.26
CA GLU A 9 -0.69 30.04 27.00
C GLU A 9 -1.25 29.58 25.65
N HIS A 10 -0.41 29.60 24.63
CA HIS A 10 -0.67 28.90 23.38
C HIS A 10 -0.89 27.42 23.73
N ASP A 11 -2.14 27.00 23.74
CA ASP A 11 -2.56 25.61 23.85
C ASP A 11 -1.90 24.84 22.69
N VAL A 12 -0.78 24.17 22.99
CA VAL A 12 -0.11 23.26 22.06
C VAL A 12 -1.08 22.10 21.89
N ALA A 13 -1.90 22.17 20.84
CA ALA A 13 -2.86 21.13 20.49
C ALA A 13 -2.19 19.76 20.67
N GLN A 14 -2.65 18.98 21.66
CA GLN A 14 -2.13 17.65 21.92
C GLN A 14 -2.28 16.82 20.65
N THR A 15 -1.18 16.62 19.92
CA THR A 15 -1.15 15.74 18.77
C THR A 15 -1.12 14.31 19.28
N TYR A 16 -2.29 13.67 19.30
CA TYR A 16 -2.40 12.24 19.58
C TYR A 16 -1.60 11.45 18.52
N PRO A 17 -0.90 10.37 18.92
CA PRO A 17 -0.17 9.54 17.97
C PRO A 17 -1.14 8.92 16.94
N PRO A 18 -0.69 8.69 15.70
CA PRO A 18 -1.54 8.11 14.67
C PRO A 18 -2.01 6.71 15.08
N ILE A 19 -3.26 6.37 14.77
CA ILE A 19 -3.86 5.06 15.08
C ILE A 19 -3.19 3.97 14.26
N ILE A 20 -2.94 4.24 12.98
CA ILE A 20 -2.28 3.30 12.07
C ILE A 20 -0.93 3.86 11.61
N LEU A 21 0.10 3.04 11.65
CA LEU A 21 1.42 3.36 11.13
C LEU A 21 1.71 2.49 9.90
N GLY A 22 2.34 3.07 8.87
CA GLY A 22 2.94 2.32 7.79
C GLY A 22 4.45 2.38 7.87
N LEU A 23 5.13 1.23 7.74
CA LEU A 23 6.57 1.21 7.53
C LEU A 23 6.87 1.26 6.02
N GLN A 24 7.34 2.41 5.57
CA GLN A 24 7.81 2.65 4.21
C GLN A 24 9.31 2.99 4.31
N PRO A 25 10.22 1.99 4.31
CA PRO A 25 11.61 2.23 4.71
C PRO A 25 12.30 3.34 3.91
N SER A 26 12.00 3.40 2.61
CA SER A 26 12.34 4.50 1.70
C SER A 26 11.07 5.08 1.12
N ALA A 27 10.90 6.39 1.22
CA ALA A 27 9.96 7.14 0.38
C ALA A 27 10.22 6.81 -1.10
N LEU A 28 9.15 6.66 -1.87
CA LEU A 28 9.19 6.16 -3.25
C LEU A 28 8.40 7.11 -4.16
N VAL A 29 8.95 7.42 -5.33
CA VAL A 29 8.25 8.14 -6.40
C VAL A 29 8.02 7.19 -7.57
N ASP A 30 6.77 7.08 -8.00
CA ASP A 30 6.38 6.25 -9.13
C ASP A 30 6.39 7.09 -10.43
N HIS A 31 6.92 6.49 -11.49
CA HIS A 31 6.87 6.98 -12.87
C HIS A 31 5.99 6.03 -13.67
N VAL A 32 4.75 6.44 -13.91
CA VAL A 32 3.72 5.62 -14.53
C VAL A 32 3.60 5.97 -16.01
N ALA A 33 3.62 4.96 -16.88
CA ALA A 33 3.25 5.14 -18.28
C ALA A 33 2.56 3.91 -18.87
N ARG A 34 1.71 4.16 -19.86
CA ARG A 34 1.14 3.12 -20.71
C ARG A 34 2.14 2.72 -21.79
N VAL A 35 2.40 1.43 -21.91
CA VAL A 35 3.37 0.87 -22.85
C VAL A 35 2.78 -0.28 -23.65
N ASP A 36 3.33 -0.51 -24.83
CA ASP A 36 3.01 -1.67 -25.64
C ASP A 36 3.66 -2.95 -25.08
N SER A 37 3.02 -4.10 -25.26
CA SER A 37 3.52 -5.40 -24.77
C SER A 37 4.91 -5.75 -25.34
N SER A 38 5.25 -5.29 -26.55
CA SER A 38 6.58 -5.48 -27.13
C SER A 38 7.69 -4.81 -26.31
N PHE A 39 7.38 -3.71 -25.61
CA PHE A 39 8.33 -3.05 -24.74
C PHE A 39 8.61 -3.88 -23.49
N LEU A 40 7.59 -4.51 -22.90
CA LEU A 40 7.72 -5.33 -21.68
C LEU A 40 8.66 -6.53 -21.86
N ILE A 41 8.78 -7.07 -23.09
CA ILE A 41 9.70 -8.18 -23.40
C ILE A 41 11.17 -7.79 -23.16
N HIS A 42 11.49 -6.49 -23.24
CA HIS A 42 12.83 -5.96 -23.04
C HIS A 42 13.09 -5.50 -21.61
N ILE A 43 12.12 -5.66 -20.69
CA ILE A 43 12.23 -5.26 -19.29
C ILE A 43 12.61 -6.50 -18.47
N PRO A 44 13.58 -6.40 -17.53
CA PRO A 44 13.93 -7.52 -16.67
C PRO A 44 12.72 -8.08 -15.93
N GLY A 45 12.63 -9.39 -15.71
CA GLY A 45 11.53 -10.03 -14.96
C GLY A 45 10.27 -10.28 -15.80
N GLU A 46 9.20 -10.67 -15.14
CA GLU A 46 7.93 -11.07 -15.79
C GLU A 46 6.91 -9.91 -15.82
N PRO A 47 6.09 -9.80 -16.89
CA PRO A 47 4.95 -8.89 -16.93
C PRO A 47 3.99 -9.12 -15.76
N GLY A 48 3.44 -8.04 -15.20
CA GLY A 48 2.59 -8.09 -13.99
C GLY A 48 3.38 -8.18 -12.68
N GLY A 49 4.67 -8.48 -12.76
CA GLY A 49 5.53 -8.69 -11.60
C GLY A 49 6.13 -7.42 -11.02
N SER A 50 6.87 -7.58 -9.93
CA SER A 50 7.64 -6.51 -9.31
C SER A 50 8.94 -7.01 -8.70
N ILE A 51 10.07 -6.57 -9.23
CA ILE A 51 11.41 -6.85 -8.70
C ILE A 51 12.30 -5.60 -8.70
N PRO A 52 13.21 -5.46 -7.72
CA PRO A 52 14.16 -4.36 -7.70
C PRO A 52 15.11 -4.39 -8.90
N VAL A 53 15.42 -3.23 -9.44
CA VAL A 53 16.41 -3.04 -10.52
C VAL A 53 17.46 -2.00 -10.13
N ALA A 54 18.57 -1.99 -10.86
CA ALA A 54 19.63 -0.99 -10.68
C ALA A 54 19.21 0.38 -11.22
N VAL A 55 19.97 1.43 -10.85
CA VAL A 55 19.66 2.81 -11.26
C VAL A 55 19.80 2.99 -12.77
N GLU A 56 20.79 2.34 -13.37
CA GLU A 56 21.06 2.38 -14.81
C GLU A 56 19.90 1.79 -15.61
N GLU A 57 19.24 0.78 -15.05
CA GLU A 57 18.06 0.15 -15.63
C GLU A 57 16.86 1.09 -15.58
N VAL A 58 16.59 1.73 -14.43
CA VAL A 58 15.52 2.75 -14.34
C VAL A 58 15.76 3.89 -15.33
N GLU A 59 16.99 4.39 -15.43
CA GLU A 59 17.35 5.44 -16.39
C GLU A 59 17.21 4.98 -17.85
N TYR A 60 17.53 3.72 -18.14
CA TYR A 60 17.30 3.13 -19.45
C TYR A 60 15.81 3.06 -19.78
N ILE A 61 15.00 2.52 -18.87
CA ILE A 61 13.55 2.37 -19.06
C ILE A 61 12.90 3.75 -19.23
N LEU A 62 13.21 4.73 -18.37
CA LEU A 62 12.67 6.09 -18.47
C LEU A 62 13.04 6.77 -19.81
N ARG A 63 14.28 6.59 -20.29
CA ARG A 63 14.69 7.11 -21.61
C ARG A 63 13.91 6.46 -22.75
N LYS A 64 13.67 5.15 -22.68
CA LYS A 64 12.91 4.40 -23.70
C LYS A 64 11.41 4.64 -23.64
N MET A 65 10.85 4.93 -22.47
CA MET A 65 9.43 5.30 -22.34
C MET A 65 9.13 6.53 -23.21
N ASN A 66 10.01 7.54 -23.23
CA ASN A 66 9.85 8.72 -24.09
C ASN A 66 9.70 8.41 -25.59
N THR A 67 10.15 7.24 -26.06
CA THR A 67 10.05 6.81 -27.47
C THR A 67 8.94 5.79 -27.75
N HIS A 68 8.34 5.18 -26.72
CA HIS A 68 7.39 4.06 -26.85
C HIS A 68 6.05 4.27 -26.12
N VAL A 69 5.77 5.47 -25.61
CA VAL A 69 4.49 5.74 -24.94
C VAL A 69 3.35 5.77 -25.96
N LEU A 70 2.29 5.03 -25.64
CA LEU A 70 1.01 5.13 -26.34
C LEU A 70 0.39 6.50 -26.00
N SER A 71 0.32 7.39 -26.99
CA SER A 71 -0.31 8.70 -26.82
C SER A 71 -1.78 8.51 -26.42
N SER A 72 -2.16 9.03 -25.25
CA SER A 72 -3.56 9.15 -24.84
C SER A 72 -4.01 10.60 -25.04
N PRO A 73 -5.17 10.85 -25.68
CA PRO A 73 -5.67 12.21 -25.88
C PRO A 73 -5.95 12.96 -24.57
N ASP A 74 -6.03 12.26 -23.43
CA ASP A 74 -6.38 12.84 -22.12
C ASP A 74 -5.16 13.22 -21.23
N HIS A 75 -3.92 13.01 -21.69
CA HIS A 75 -2.72 13.25 -20.86
C HIS A 75 -1.68 14.12 -21.56
N ALA A 76 -1.39 15.28 -20.95
CA ALA A 76 -0.44 16.28 -21.45
C ALA A 76 1.04 15.82 -21.40
N SER A 77 1.36 14.81 -20.59
CA SER A 77 2.67 14.17 -20.52
C SER A 77 2.53 12.65 -20.69
N PRO A 78 3.44 12.01 -21.46
CA PRO A 78 3.43 10.56 -21.65
C PRO A 78 3.74 9.77 -20.36
N ILE A 79 4.37 10.43 -19.38
CA ILE A 79 4.75 9.84 -18.10
C ILE A 79 4.13 10.68 -16.97
N LYS A 80 3.43 10.01 -16.06
CA LYS A 80 2.91 10.61 -14.82
C LYS A 80 3.86 10.30 -13.68
N THR A 81 4.33 11.33 -12.97
CA THR A 81 5.22 11.19 -11.81
C THR A 81 4.48 11.56 -10.54
N MET A 82 4.53 10.71 -9.52
CA MET A 82 3.71 10.84 -8.31
C MET A 82 4.31 10.15 -7.10
N ALA A 83 3.83 10.47 -5.90
CA ALA A 83 4.23 9.76 -4.69
C ALA A 83 3.66 8.34 -4.70
N GLY A 84 4.56 7.38 -4.58
CA GLY A 84 4.28 5.95 -4.69
C GLY A 84 4.60 5.18 -3.43
N GLY A 85 4.68 3.86 -3.61
CA GLY A 85 4.95 2.90 -2.54
C GLY A 85 3.68 2.32 -1.96
N SER A 86 3.55 1.00 -1.98
CA SER A 86 2.32 0.30 -1.61
C SER A 86 1.87 0.58 -0.17
N VAL A 87 2.80 0.64 0.79
CA VAL A 87 2.47 1.02 2.17
C VAL A 87 2.00 2.48 2.23
N ALA A 88 2.69 3.39 1.55
CA ALA A 88 2.29 4.79 1.51
C ALA A 88 0.91 4.99 0.84
N ASN A 89 0.60 4.26 -0.23
CA ASN A 89 -0.72 4.25 -0.87
C ASN A 89 -1.81 3.76 0.09
N THR A 90 -1.54 2.68 0.84
CA THR A 90 -2.47 2.12 1.84
C THR A 90 -2.75 3.14 2.96
N ILE A 91 -1.70 3.77 3.47
CA ILE A 91 -1.78 4.79 4.53
C ILE A 91 -2.50 6.05 4.04
N ARG A 92 -2.22 6.49 2.81
CA ARG A 92 -2.92 7.59 2.15
C ARG A 92 -4.41 7.29 2.05
N GLY A 93 -4.78 6.09 1.59
CA GLY A 93 -6.18 5.68 1.49
C GLY A 93 -6.90 5.64 2.83
N LEU A 94 -6.25 5.14 3.88
CA LEU A 94 -6.78 5.16 5.25
C LEU A 94 -7.02 6.59 5.76
N SER A 95 -6.06 7.49 5.52
CA SER A 95 -6.15 8.87 5.98
C SER A 95 -7.20 9.67 5.19
N SER A 96 -7.03 9.82 3.88
CA SER A 96 -7.87 10.70 3.07
C SER A 96 -9.19 10.08 2.62
N GLY A 97 -9.27 8.76 2.49
CA GLY A 97 -10.47 8.03 2.08
C GLY A 97 -11.34 7.55 3.23
N PHE A 98 -10.75 7.30 4.41
CA PHE A 98 -11.47 6.75 5.57
C PHE A 98 -11.40 7.61 6.83
N GLY A 99 -10.64 8.72 6.81
CA GLY A 99 -10.51 9.62 7.95
C GLY A 99 -9.78 8.99 9.14
N ILE A 100 -9.05 7.90 8.94
CA ILE A 100 -8.30 7.25 10.01
C ILE A 100 -6.98 7.97 10.20
N SER A 101 -6.73 8.47 11.41
CA SER A 101 -5.45 9.06 11.79
C SER A 101 -4.32 8.07 11.52
N SER A 102 -3.49 8.38 10.52
CA SER A 102 -2.47 7.47 9.99
C SER A 102 -1.16 8.20 9.76
N GLY A 103 -0.04 7.50 9.95
CA GLY A 103 1.31 8.06 9.79
C GLY A 103 2.29 7.09 9.14
N ILE A 104 3.46 7.61 8.76
CA ILE A 104 4.51 6.81 8.11
C ILE A 104 5.81 6.85 8.92
N ILE A 105 6.37 5.67 9.19
CA ILE A 105 7.76 5.47 9.60
C ILE A 105 8.58 5.20 8.34
N GLY A 106 9.61 6.00 8.10
CA GLY A 106 10.45 5.84 6.91
C GLY A 106 11.58 6.85 6.83
N ALA A 107 12.23 6.88 5.68
CA ALA A 107 13.16 7.95 5.33
C ALA A 107 12.88 8.54 3.94
N CYS A 108 13.14 9.83 3.80
CA CYS A 108 13.01 10.57 2.56
C CYS A 108 14.33 11.28 2.22
N GLY A 109 14.69 11.26 0.93
CA GLY A 109 15.87 11.94 0.42
C GLY A 109 15.65 13.43 0.24
N GLU A 110 16.72 14.12 -0.14
CA GLU A 110 16.70 15.55 -0.48
C GLU A 110 16.28 15.76 -1.95
N GLY A 111 15.84 16.97 -2.27
CA GLY A 111 15.49 17.39 -3.63
C GLY A 111 14.04 17.08 -4.04
N GLU A 112 13.73 17.40 -5.29
CA GLU A 112 12.36 17.49 -5.82
C GLU A 112 11.52 16.23 -5.58
N LYS A 113 12.10 15.03 -5.74
CA LYS A 113 11.38 13.76 -5.52
C LYS A 113 10.99 13.56 -4.06
N GLY A 114 11.86 13.95 -3.13
CA GLY A 114 11.56 13.89 -1.71
C GLY A 114 10.51 14.92 -1.31
N GLU A 115 10.62 16.14 -1.83
CA GLU A 115 9.62 17.20 -1.63
C GLU A 115 8.25 16.81 -2.19
N LEU A 116 8.22 16.19 -3.37
CA LEU A 116 7.01 15.65 -3.99
C LEU A 116 6.33 14.62 -3.09
N PHE A 117 7.10 13.66 -2.55
CA PHE A 117 6.55 12.65 -1.64
C PHE A 117 5.96 13.28 -0.38
N ILE A 118 6.72 14.16 0.29
CA ILE A 118 6.30 14.86 1.52
C ILE A 118 5.05 15.69 1.25
N HIS A 119 5.02 16.46 0.16
CA HIS A 119 3.89 17.29 -0.20
C HIS A 119 2.63 16.46 -0.44
N ASN A 120 2.72 15.36 -1.20
CA ASN A 120 1.58 14.48 -1.45
C ASN A 120 1.02 13.87 -0.16
N MET A 121 1.89 13.37 0.72
CA MET A 121 1.46 12.76 1.98
C MET A 121 0.80 13.78 2.91
N ASN A 122 1.37 14.99 3.03
CA ASN A 122 0.77 16.08 3.82
C ASN A 122 -0.60 16.51 3.27
N LEU A 123 -0.75 16.65 1.95
CA LEU A 123 -2.03 16.98 1.33
C LEU A 123 -3.13 15.94 1.61
N ASN A 124 -2.73 14.70 1.88
CA ASN A 124 -3.63 13.61 2.24
C ASN A 124 -3.74 13.39 3.76
N GLY A 125 -3.28 14.33 4.58
CA GLY A 125 -3.43 14.28 6.04
C GLY A 125 -2.63 13.16 6.71
N VAL A 126 -1.56 12.66 6.08
CA VAL A 126 -0.70 11.63 6.68
C VAL A 126 0.28 12.27 7.65
N ASP A 127 0.39 11.74 8.87
CA ASP A 127 1.38 12.17 9.85
C ASP A 127 2.81 11.76 9.43
N LEU A 128 3.65 12.77 9.22
CA LEU A 128 5.06 12.62 8.81
C LEU A 128 6.07 12.87 9.93
N SER A 129 5.64 12.98 11.20
CA SER A 129 6.53 13.17 12.36
C SER A 129 7.61 12.09 12.50
N ARG A 130 7.36 10.89 11.94
CA ARG A 130 8.26 9.71 11.95
C ARG A 130 8.99 9.49 10.62
N LEU A 131 8.84 10.40 9.65
CA LEU A 131 9.55 10.37 8.38
C LEU A 131 10.89 11.11 8.50
N ARG A 132 11.98 10.35 8.50
CA ARG A 132 13.34 10.87 8.67
C ARG A 132 13.83 11.51 7.36
N LYS A 133 14.22 12.78 7.39
CA LYS A 133 14.94 13.40 6.25
C LYS A 133 16.41 12.99 6.30
N LYS A 134 16.94 12.49 5.18
CA LYS A 134 18.33 12.02 5.08
C LYS A 134 19.00 12.53 3.81
N LYS A 135 20.31 12.79 3.91
CA LYS A 135 21.14 13.11 2.75
C LYS A 135 21.21 11.93 1.79
N GLY A 136 20.90 12.17 0.52
CA GLY A 136 20.87 11.17 -0.55
C GLY A 136 19.55 11.19 -1.33
N HIS A 137 19.36 10.20 -2.22
CA HIS A 137 18.23 10.17 -3.15
C HIS A 137 16.99 9.50 -2.54
N THR A 138 15.81 9.99 -2.93
CA THR A 138 14.52 9.30 -2.73
C THR A 138 14.41 8.13 -3.72
N ALA A 139 13.81 7.02 -3.29
CA ALA A 139 13.65 5.85 -4.15
C ALA A 139 12.72 6.16 -5.33
N GLN A 140 12.86 5.38 -6.40
CA GLN A 140 12.01 5.52 -7.59
C GLN A 140 11.47 4.17 -8.04
N CYS A 141 10.32 4.17 -8.69
CA CYS A 141 9.80 2.99 -9.37
C CYS A 141 9.33 3.38 -10.76
N VAL A 142 9.64 2.55 -11.75
CA VAL A 142 8.94 2.62 -13.03
C VAL A 142 7.76 1.67 -13.00
N CYS A 143 6.58 2.18 -13.34
CA CYS A 143 5.33 1.43 -13.39
C CYS A 143 4.85 1.40 -14.85
N LEU A 144 4.94 0.23 -15.47
CA LEU A 144 4.61 0.02 -16.87
C LEU A 144 3.23 -0.64 -16.96
N VAL A 145 2.26 0.09 -17.52
CA VAL A 145 0.86 -0.33 -17.63
C VAL A 145 0.60 -0.84 -19.04
N ASP A 146 0.17 -2.10 -19.17
CA ASP A 146 -0.17 -2.68 -20.47
C ASP A 146 -1.59 -2.28 -20.94
N ALA A 147 -1.97 -2.74 -22.13
CA ALA A 147 -3.29 -2.43 -22.72
C ALA A 147 -4.48 -3.02 -21.93
N LEU A 148 -4.25 -4.02 -21.09
CA LEU A 148 -5.25 -4.64 -20.21
C LEU A 148 -5.30 -3.97 -18.82
N GLY A 149 -4.40 -3.03 -18.55
CA GLY A 149 -4.27 -2.35 -17.27
C GLY A 149 -3.42 -3.09 -16.24
N ASN A 150 -2.75 -4.19 -16.62
CA ASN A 150 -1.80 -4.87 -15.74
C ASN A 150 -0.53 -4.04 -15.60
N ARG A 151 0.10 -4.13 -14.42
CA ARG A 151 1.24 -3.31 -14.04
C ARG A 151 2.49 -4.14 -13.85
N THR A 152 3.57 -3.74 -14.52
CA THR A 152 4.91 -4.29 -14.31
C THR A 152 5.76 -3.24 -13.62
N MET A 153 6.24 -3.53 -12.40
CA MET A 153 6.89 -2.53 -11.54
C MET A 153 8.37 -2.83 -11.34
N ARG A 154 9.22 -1.82 -11.50
CA ARG A 154 10.69 -1.95 -11.35
C ARG A 154 11.22 -0.89 -10.38
N PRO A 155 11.16 -1.13 -9.06
CA PRO A 155 11.70 -0.21 -8.07
C PRO A 155 13.23 -0.18 -8.06
N CYS A 156 13.82 1.01 -8.04
CA CYS A 156 15.23 1.22 -7.73
C CYS A 156 15.35 1.66 -6.27
N LEU A 157 15.86 0.74 -5.43
CA LEU A 157 15.99 0.92 -3.98
C LEU A 157 17.44 1.03 -3.51
N SER A 158 18.41 0.57 -4.30
CA SER A 158 19.81 0.39 -3.87
C SER A 158 20.53 1.70 -3.56
N SER A 159 20.21 2.77 -4.28
CA SER A 159 20.79 4.11 -4.11
C SER A 159 19.96 5.02 -3.20
N ALA A 160 18.80 4.55 -2.75
CA ALA A 160 17.86 5.35 -2.00
C ALA A 160 18.19 5.39 -0.51
N VAL A 161 17.93 6.53 0.12
CA VAL A 161 17.97 6.61 1.59
C VAL A 161 16.87 5.75 2.18
N LYS A 162 17.17 5.10 3.31
CA LYS A 162 16.20 4.31 4.06
C LYS A 162 16.39 4.46 5.56
N VAL A 163 15.32 4.25 6.33
CA VAL A 163 15.45 3.96 7.76
C VAL A 163 16.03 2.56 7.92
N LYS A 164 16.96 2.41 8.86
CA LYS A 164 17.61 1.15 9.19
C LYS A 164 17.04 0.56 10.47
N ALA A 165 17.28 -0.73 10.70
CA ALA A 165 16.75 -1.45 11.85
C ALA A 165 17.17 -0.82 13.18
N GLU A 166 18.44 -0.41 13.30
CA GLU A 166 19.02 0.20 14.49
C GLU A 166 18.52 1.62 14.79
N GLU A 167 17.84 2.25 13.83
CA GLU A 167 17.26 3.59 14.00
C GLU A 167 15.82 3.55 14.50
N LEU A 168 15.19 2.36 14.53
CA LEU A 168 13.85 2.17 15.03
C LEU A 168 13.87 2.09 16.56
N THR A 169 12.93 2.79 17.18
CA THR A 169 12.78 2.86 18.63
C THR A 169 11.36 2.53 19.03
N LYS A 170 11.12 2.22 20.31
CA LYS A 170 9.75 2.00 20.82
C LYS A 170 8.85 3.22 20.65
N GLU A 171 9.42 4.42 20.74
CA GLU A 171 8.68 5.69 20.59
C GLU A 171 8.10 5.85 19.17
N ASP A 172 8.73 5.26 18.15
CA ASP A 172 8.17 5.24 16.80
C ASP A 172 6.80 4.52 16.75
N PHE A 173 6.50 3.59 17.66
CA PHE A 173 5.27 2.78 17.64
C PHE A 173 4.28 3.12 18.75
N LYS A 174 4.70 3.89 19.76
CA LYS A 174 3.93 4.14 20.97
C LYS A 174 2.58 4.81 20.68
N GLY A 175 1.52 4.26 21.28
CA GLY A 175 0.16 4.78 21.20
C GLY A 175 -0.63 4.36 19.95
N SER A 176 0.07 3.88 18.91
CA SER A 176 -0.57 3.32 17.71
C SER A 176 -1.14 1.93 17.96
N LYS A 177 -2.03 1.48 17.06
CA LYS A 177 -2.77 0.21 17.18
C LYS A 177 -2.42 -0.80 16.11
N LEU A 178 -1.97 -0.35 14.94
CA LEU A 178 -1.72 -1.22 13.79
C LEU A 178 -0.51 -0.75 13.01
N LEU A 179 0.35 -1.70 12.62
CA LEU A 179 1.48 -1.50 11.71
C LEU A 179 1.19 -2.15 10.35
N VAL A 180 1.22 -1.38 9.28
CA VAL A 180 1.10 -1.84 7.89
C VAL A 180 2.49 -2.03 7.28
N LEU A 181 2.71 -3.21 6.72
CA LEU A 181 3.96 -3.65 6.10
C LEU A 181 3.69 -4.24 4.72
N ARG A 182 4.73 -4.19 3.89
CA ARG A 182 4.82 -4.96 2.65
C ARG A 182 6.09 -5.79 2.68
N TYR A 183 5.98 -7.03 2.23
CA TYR A 183 7.12 -7.93 2.15
C TYR A 183 8.17 -7.38 1.16
N ALA A 184 9.42 -7.26 1.61
CA ALA A 184 10.51 -6.78 0.77
C ALA A 184 11.84 -7.34 1.24
N ILE A 185 12.46 -8.22 0.43
CA ILE A 185 13.69 -8.91 0.82
C ILE A 185 14.85 -7.95 1.14
N LEU A 186 15.01 -6.86 0.38
CA LEU A 186 16.08 -5.86 0.58
C LEU A 186 15.93 -5.05 1.88
N ASN A 187 14.77 -5.16 2.53
CA ASN A 187 14.42 -4.47 3.76
C ASN A 187 14.01 -5.45 4.87
N LEU A 188 14.38 -6.74 4.76
CA LEU A 188 13.94 -7.76 5.71
C LEU A 188 14.36 -7.45 7.15
N GLU A 189 15.59 -6.96 7.36
CA GLU A 189 16.10 -6.61 8.69
C GLU A 189 15.28 -5.51 9.37
N VAL A 190 14.95 -4.44 8.63
CA VAL A 190 14.14 -3.33 9.17
C VAL A 190 12.68 -3.75 9.37
N ILE A 191 12.13 -4.62 8.51
CA ILE A 191 10.81 -5.22 8.68
C ILE A 191 10.77 -6.05 9.96
N GLN A 192 11.76 -6.91 10.19
CA GLN A 192 11.84 -7.74 11.41
C GLN A 192 11.97 -6.91 12.68
N ALA A 193 12.81 -5.87 12.67
CA ALA A 193 12.95 -4.95 13.80
C ALA A 193 11.64 -4.19 14.09
N ALA A 194 10.96 -3.71 13.05
CA ALA A 194 9.68 -3.02 13.20
C ALA A 194 8.58 -3.94 13.75
N ILE A 195 8.48 -5.17 13.25
CA ILE A 195 7.54 -6.17 13.77
C ILE A 195 7.80 -6.41 15.26
N LEU A 196 9.05 -6.66 15.63
CA LEU A 196 9.42 -6.91 17.03
C LEU A 196 9.00 -5.74 17.94
N LEU A 197 9.33 -4.50 17.56
CA LEU A 197 8.98 -3.31 18.35
C LEU A 197 7.47 -3.08 18.38
N ALA A 198 6.77 -3.25 17.26
CA ALA A 198 5.32 -3.12 17.18
C ALA A 198 4.61 -4.13 18.10
N LYS A 199 5.03 -5.40 18.10
CA LYS A 199 4.46 -6.41 19.00
C LYS A 199 4.76 -6.12 20.47
N GLN A 200 5.96 -5.60 20.79
CA GLN A 200 6.28 -5.15 22.16
C GLN A 200 5.39 -4.01 22.65
N GLU A 201 4.99 -3.10 21.75
CA GLU A 201 4.05 -2.01 22.04
C GLU A 201 2.57 -2.41 21.87
N GLY A 202 2.30 -3.68 21.55
CA GLY A 202 0.94 -4.24 21.49
C GLY A 202 0.18 -3.97 20.19
N LEU A 203 0.85 -3.55 19.12
CA LEU A 203 0.22 -3.33 17.81
C LEU A 203 -0.16 -4.65 17.14
N LEU A 204 -1.23 -4.59 16.35
CA LEU A 204 -1.48 -5.57 15.30
C LEU A 204 -0.53 -5.34 14.13
N VAL A 205 -0.12 -6.40 13.46
CA VAL A 205 0.76 -6.31 12.28
C VAL A 205 0.04 -6.83 11.04
N SER A 206 -0.05 -5.98 10.01
CA SER A 206 -0.60 -6.30 8.71
C SER A 206 0.51 -6.42 7.68
N LEU A 207 0.56 -7.52 6.93
CA LEU A 207 1.57 -7.78 5.90
C LEU A 207 0.94 -8.07 4.54
N ASP A 208 1.30 -7.27 3.54
CA ASP A 208 1.07 -7.55 2.12
C ASP A 208 2.22 -8.39 1.53
N LEU A 209 1.91 -9.44 0.76
CA LEU A 209 2.90 -10.38 0.20
C LEU A 209 3.74 -9.82 -0.96
N ALA A 210 3.42 -8.61 -1.41
CA ALA A 210 4.11 -7.82 -2.41
C ALA A 210 3.83 -8.17 -3.89
N SER A 211 4.46 -9.21 -4.41
CA SER A 211 4.32 -9.61 -5.82
C SER A 211 4.63 -11.09 -6.00
N PHE A 212 4.07 -11.71 -7.03
CA PHE A 212 4.33 -13.12 -7.31
C PHE A 212 5.83 -13.39 -7.53
N GLU A 213 6.57 -12.48 -8.19
CA GLU A 213 8.03 -12.62 -8.35
C GLU A 213 8.75 -12.58 -6.99
N MET A 214 8.32 -11.71 -6.07
CA MET A 214 8.91 -11.62 -4.73
C MET A 214 8.62 -12.88 -3.91
N VAL A 215 7.38 -13.37 -3.95
CA VAL A 215 6.98 -14.62 -3.29
C VAL A 215 7.74 -15.81 -3.87
N ARG A 216 7.80 -15.94 -5.21
CA ARG A 216 8.51 -17.04 -5.90
C ARG A 216 9.99 -17.05 -5.56
N ASN A 217 10.66 -15.92 -5.69
CA ASN A 217 12.12 -15.84 -5.56
C ASN A 217 12.59 -15.89 -4.10
N PHE A 218 11.75 -15.45 -3.16
CA PHE A 218 12.11 -15.32 -1.74
C PHE A 218 11.09 -15.99 -0.80
N LYS A 219 10.48 -17.09 -1.26
CA LYS A 219 9.48 -17.87 -0.48
C LYS A 219 9.98 -18.25 0.90
N GLN A 220 11.21 -18.73 1.02
CA GLN A 220 11.74 -19.24 2.30
C GLN A 220 11.85 -18.15 3.39
N PRO A 221 12.46 -16.98 3.13
CA PRO A 221 12.41 -15.88 4.10
C PRO A 221 10.99 -15.40 4.42
N LEU A 222 10.07 -15.38 3.44
CA LEU A 222 8.67 -15.04 3.69
C LEU A 222 7.99 -16.04 4.64
N LEU A 223 8.18 -17.34 4.41
CA LEU A 223 7.64 -18.40 5.29
C LEU A 223 8.15 -18.24 6.72
N LYS A 224 9.45 -17.99 6.92
CA LYS A 224 10.00 -17.71 8.26
C LYS A 224 9.36 -16.50 8.93
N LEU A 225 8.99 -15.48 8.16
CA LEU A 225 8.32 -14.30 8.68
C LEU A 225 6.88 -14.64 9.14
N LEU A 226 6.15 -15.42 8.36
CA LEU A 226 4.80 -15.90 8.71
C LEU A 226 4.85 -16.85 9.92
N GLU A 227 5.74 -17.83 9.91
CA GLU A 227 5.96 -18.81 10.97
C GLU A 227 6.37 -18.19 12.31
N SER A 228 6.85 -16.95 12.31
CA SER A 228 7.15 -16.22 13.55
C SER A 228 5.92 -15.98 14.43
N GLY A 229 4.70 -16.10 13.88
CA GLY A 229 3.44 -15.87 14.59
C GLY A 229 3.19 -14.39 14.93
N ASN A 230 4.00 -13.47 14.40
CA ASN A 230 3.90 -12.03 14.69
C ASN A 230 3.10 -11.25 13.63
N ILE A 231 2.56 -11.93 12.61
CA ILE A 231 1.72 -11.32 11.59
C ILE A 231 0.26 -11.58 11.96
N ASP A 232 -0.51 -10.54 12.24
CA ASP A 232 -1.92 -10.66 12.60
C ASP A 232 -2.84 -10.68 11.36
N LEU A 233 -2.52 -9.90 10.32
CA LEU A 233 -3.26 -9.82 9.06
C LEU A 233 -2.32 -10.08 7.89
N CYS A 234 -2.75 -10.86 6.91
CA CYS A 234 -1.99 -11.11 5.69
C CYS A 234 -2.87 -10.92 4.45
N PHE A 235 -2.37 -10.12 3.51
CA PHE A 235 -2.98 -9.87 2.20
C PHE A 235 -2.12 -10.49 1.10
N ALA A 236 -2.78 -11.18 0.18
CA ALA A 236 -2.20 -11.64 -1.07
C ALA A 236 -3.17 -11.37 -2.23
N ASN A 237 -2.66 -11.34 -3.46
CA ASN A 237 -3.48 -11.56 -4.66
C ASN A 237 -3.41 -13.03 -5.12
N GLU A 238 -4.18 -13.37 -6.15
CA GLU A 238 -4.25 -14.71 -6.73
C GLU A 238 -2.88 -15.23 -7.23
N ASP A 239 -2.07 -14.38 -7.86
CA ASP A 239 -0.75 -14.78 -8.38
C ASP A 239 0.25 -15.04 -7.23
N GLU A 240 0.24 -14.19 -6.21
CA GLU A 240 1.04 -14.35 -4.99
C GLU A 240 0.63 -15.61 -4.21
N ALA A 241 -0.67 -15.85 -4.08
CA ALA A 241 -1.23 -17.05 -3.47
C ALA A 241 -0.80 -18.32 -4.23
N THR A 242 -0.82 -18.27 -5.56
CA THR A 242 -0.37 -19.36 -6.42
C THR A 242 1.11 -19.67 -6.20
N GLU A 243 1.98 -18.66 -6.16
CA GLU A 243 3.41 -18.88 -5.88
C GLU A 243 3.67 -19.33 -4.43
N LEU A 244 2.88 -18.83 -3.47
CA LEU A 244 2.96 -19.25 -2.07
C LEU A 244 2.64 -20.74 -1.93
N LEU A 245 1.67 -21.25 -2.67
CA LEU A 245 1.27 -22.67 -2.65
C LEU A 245 1.99 -23.53 -3.70
N ARG A 246 2.90 -22.96 -4.49
CA ARG A 246 3.59 -23.70 -5.54
C ARG A 246 4.24 -24.96 -5.00
N GLY A 247 3.87 -26.10 -5.58
CA GLY A 247 4.30 -27.45 -5.17
C GLY A 247 3.29 -28.21 -4.31
N GLU A 248 2.25 -27.56 -3.80
CA GLU A 248 1.19 -28.18 -3.00
C GLU A 248 0.05 -28.73 -3.89
N PRO A 249 -0.59 -29.85 -3.50
CA PRO A 249 -1.79 -30.33 -4.16
C PRO A 249 -2.98 -29.39 -3.88
N ASN A 250 -3.86 -29.18 -4.88
CA ASN A 250 -5.06 -28.33 -4.77
C ASN A 250 -4.76 -26.87 -4.36
N ALA A 251 -3.81 -26.24 -5.05
CA ALA A 251 -3.44 -24.84 -4.85
C ALA A 251 -4.48 -23.87 -5.45
N ASP A 252 -5.62 -23.72 -4.79
CA ASP A 252 -6.63 -22.70 -5.11
C ASP A 252 -6.68 -21.58 -4.06
N SER A 253 -7.56 -20.60 -4.27
CA SER A 253 -7.70 -19.44 -3.37
C SER A 253 -8.22 -19.81 -1.98
N VAL A 254 -8.98 -20.91 -1.84
CA VAL A 254 -9.44 -21.44 -0.54
C VAL A 254 -8.26 -22.06 0.21
N ALA A 255 -7.46 -22.89 -0.46
CA ALA A 255 -6.24 -23.44 0.10
C ALA A 255 -5.26 -22.34 0.53
N ALA A 256 -5.23 -21.21 -0.18
CA ALA A 256 -4.34 -20.10 0.13
C ALA A 256 -4.75 -19.36 1.42
N VAL A 257 -6.04 -19.03 1.59
CA VAL A 257 -6.50 -18.43 2.86
C VAL A 257 -6.37 -19.41 4.02
N GLU A 258 -6.59 -20.71 3.80
CA GLU A 258 -6.38 -21.75 4.81
C GLU A 258 -4.91 -21.87 5.21
N PHE A 259 -4.00 -21.79 4.23
CA PHE A 259 -2.56 -21.79 4.49
C PHE A 259 -2.14 -20.58 5.32
N LEU A 260 -2.53 -19.37 4.89
CA LEU A 260 -2.19 -18.13 5.59
C LEU A 260 -2.80 -18.09 7.01
N ALA A 261 -4.02 -18.59 7.19
CA ALA A 261 -4.71 -18.63 8.49
C ALA A 261 -4.05 -19.55 9.53
N LYS A 262 -3.06 -20.38 9.14
CA LYS A 262 -2.20 -21.10 10.10
C LYS A 262 -1.27 -20.15 10.85
N TYR A 263 -0.97 -19.00 10.27
CA TYR A 263 0.08 -18.08 10.73
C TYR A 263 -0.43 -16.69 11.09
N CYS A 264 -1.61 -16.30 10.60
CA CYS A 264 -2.24 -15.02 10.90
C CYS A 264 -3.72 -15.18 11.26
N LYS A 265 -4.30 -14.16 11.91
CA LYS A 265 -5.72 -14.15 12.33
C LYS A 265 -6.64 -13.85 11.15
N TRP A 266 -6.29 -12.86 10.33
CA TRP A 266 -7.02 -12.50 9.11
C TRP A 266 -6.16 -12.84 7.89
N ALA A 267 -6.62 -13.80 7.10
CA ALA A 267 -6.03 -14.11 5.81
C ALA A 267 -6.96 -13.62 4.70
N VAL A 268 -6.43 -12.85 3.76
CA VAL A 268 -7.23 -12.29 2.65
C VAL A 268 -6.51 -12.52 1.32
N VAL A 269 -7.23 -13.09 0.37
CA VAL A 269 -6.77 -13.26 -1.02
C VAL A 269 -7.70 -12.48 -1.94
N THR A 270 -7.14 -11.50 -2.64
CA THR A 270 -7.85 -10.73 -3.68
C THR A 270 -7.79 -11.48 -5.02
N LEU A 271 -8.90 -11.47 -5.76
CA LEU A 271 -9.15 -12.26 -6.96
C LEU A 271 -9.56 -11.36 -8.15
N SER A 272 -9.06 -10.12 -8.16
CA SER A 272 -9.34 -9.13 -9.20
C SER A 272 -10.85 -8.99 -9.47
N ALA A 273 -11.31 -9.24 -10.71
CA ALA A 273 -12.73 -9.14 -11.10
C ALA A 273 -13.64 -10.14 -10.38
N ASN A 274 -13.08 -11.20 -9.78
CA ASN A 274 -13.83 -12.18 -8.98
C ASN A 274 -13.99 -11.75 -7.51
N GLY A 275 -13.42 -10.60 -7.12
CA GLY A 275 -13.57 -10.03 -5.79
C GLY A 275 -12.50 -10.50 -4.82
N CYS A 276 -12.87 -11.08 -3.68
CA CYS A 276 -11.94 -11.60 -2.70
C CYS A 276 -12.50 -12.77 -1.91
N ILE A 277 -11.61 -13.55 -1.32
CA ILE A 277 -11.89 -14.53 -0.28
C ILE A 277 -11.11 -14.15 0.99
N ALA A 278 -11.74 -14.26 2.15
CA ALA A 278 -11.07 -14.00 3.42
C ALA A 278 -11.45 -15.04 4.47
N LYS A 279 -10.54 -15.25 5.43
CA LYS A 279 -10.73 -16.14 6.58
C LYS A 279 -10.36 -15.43 7.88
N HIS A 280 -11.21 -15.58 8.89
CA HIS A 280 -10.94 -15.17 10.28
C HIS A 280 -11.47 -16.23 11.24
N GLY A 281 -10.56 -16.89 11.97
CA GLY A 281 -10.92 -18.04 12.81
C GLY A 281 -11.53 -19.18 11.98
N LYS A 282 -12.82 -19.47 12.22
CA LYS A 282 -13.56 -20.51 11.47
C LYS A 282 -14.39 -19.95 10.31
N GLU A 283 -14.56 -18.63 10.24
CA GLU A 283 -15.36 -17.96 9.22
C GLU A 283 -14.55 -17.84 7.94
N ILE A 284 -15.17 -18.18 6.81
CA ILE A 284 -14.66 -17.91 5.46
C ILE A 284 -15.75 -17.17 4.70
N VAL A 285 -15.39 -16.06 4.06
CA VAL A 285 -16.30 -15.24 3.25
C VAL A 285 -15.75 -15.10 1.84
N HIS A 286 -16.67 -15.10 0.87
CA HIS A 286 -16.40 -14.74 -0.51
C HIS A 286 -17.22 -13.50 -0.83
N VAL A 287 -16.57 -12.44 -1.28
CA VAL A 287 -17.23 -11.19 -1.65
C VAL A 287 -16.91 -10.88 -3.11
N PRO A 288 -17.91 -10.73 -3.99
CA PRO A 288 -17.67 -10.41 -5.40
C PRO A 288 -17.11 -8.99 -5.55
N ALA A 289 -16.43 -8.75 -6.68
CA ALA A 289 -15.96 -7.41 -7.02
C ALA A 289 -17.13 -6.40 -7.10
N ILE A 290 -16.83 -5.13 -6.84
CA ILE A 290 -17.80 -4.03 -6.90
C ILE A 290 -17.36 -3.07 -8.00
N GLY A 291 -18.27 -2.75 -8.91
CA GLY A 291 -18.04 -1.83 -10.02
C GLY A 291 -18.02 -2.48 -11.39
N GLU A 292 -17.89 -1.65 -12.43
CA GLU A 292 -17.90 -2.08 -13.83
C GLU A 292 -16.53 -2.61 -14.30
N ALA A 293 -16.55 -3.45 -15.34
CA ALA A 293 -15.41 -4.21 -15.86
C ALA A 293 -14.27 -3.39 -16.50
N LYS A 294 -14.43 -2.08 -16.72
CA LYS A 294 -13.43 -1.28 -17.45
C LYS A 294 -12.35 -0.77 -16.49
N VAL A 295 -11.23 -1.50 -16.45
CA VAL A 295 -10.01 -1.13 -15.73
C VAL A 295 -9.20 -0.13 -16.55
N THR A 296 -8.90 1.04 -15.98
CA THR A 296 -7.98 2.02 -16.58
C THR A 296 -6.53 1.69 -16.21
N ASP A 297 -6.28 1.34 -14.95
CA ASP A 297 -4.97 0.97 -14.39
C ASP A 297 -5.18 0.21 -13.07
N ALA A 298 -4.60 -0.97 -12.89
CA ALA A 298 -4.73 -1.74 -11.65
C ALA A 298 -3.80 -1.24 -10.51
N THR A 299 -3.01 -0.20 -10.72
CA THR A 299 -2.05 0.33 -9.74
C THR A 299 -2.78 0.83 -8.48
N GLY A 300 -2.34 0.33 -7.33
CA GLY A 300 -2.92 0.69 -6.03
C GLY A 300 -4.21 -0.07 -5.67
N ALA A 301 -4.78 -0.91 -6.54
CA ALA A 301 -6.04 -1.61 -6.25
C ALA A 301 -5.95 -2.47 -4.98
N GLY A 302 -4.88 -3.23 -4.82
CA GLY A 302 -4.60 -4.02 -3.61
C GLY A 302 -4.32 -3.14 -2.39
N ASP A 303 -3.57 -2.06 -2.56
CA ASP A 303 -3.25 -1.11 -1.48
C ASP A 303 -4.52 -0.47 -0.91
N LEU A 304 -5.41 -0.01 -1.79
CA LEU A 304 -6.68 0.61 -1.40
C LEU A 304 -7.68 -0.43 -0.90
N PHE A 305 -7.66 -1.65 -1.43
CA PHE A 305 -8.40 -2.76 -0.83
C PHE A 305 -7.98 -2.97 0.63
N ALA A 306 -6.68 -2.99 0.90
CA ALA A 306 -6.15 -3.09 2.27
C ALA A 306 -6.60 -1.90 3.12
N SER A 307 -6.62 -0.67 2.59
CA SER A 307 -7.16 0.49 3.33
C SER A 307 -8.60 0.28 3.80
N GLY A 308 -9.50 -0.14 2.89
CA GLY A 308 -10.91 -0.36 3.23
C GLY A 308 -11.12 -1.53 4.18
N PHE A 309 -10.37 -2.61 4.00
CA PHE A 309 -10.42 -3.76 4.90
C PHE A 309 -9.95 -3.38 6.32
N LEU A 310 -8.82 -2.68 6.42
CA LEU A 310 -8.26 -2.25 7.70
C LEU A 310 -9.14 -1.21 8.41
N TYR A 311 -9.82 -0.33 7.67
CA TYR A 311 -10.87 0.53 8.23
C TYR A 311 -11.97 -0.29 8.92
N GLY A 312 -12.47 -1.34 8.25
CA GLY A 312 -13.45 -2.25 8.84
C GLY A 312 -12.96 -2.93 10.11
N VAL A 313 -11.71 -3.42 10.10
CA VAL A 313 -11.08 -4.04 11.29
C VAL A 313 -11.02 -3.07 12.46
N ILE A 314 -10.63 -1.81 12.23
CA ILE A 314 -10.57 -0.78 13.29
C ILE A 314 -11.97 -0.44 13.82
N LYS A 315 -12.98 -0.40 12.95
CA LYS A 315 -14.36 -0.13 13.34
C LYS A 315 -15.07 -1.35 13.94
N GLY A 316 -14.46 -2.52 13.90
CA GLY A 316 -14.97 -3.75 14.51
C GLY A 316 -16.20 -4.32 13.79
N VAL A 317 -16.31 -4.11 12.47
CA VAL A 317 -17.39 -4.66 11.65
C VAL A 317 -17.15 -6.13 11.29
N SER A 318 -18.12 -6.81 10.69
CA SER A 318 -18.00 -8.23 10.31
C SER A 318 -16.91 -8.48 9.26
N LEU A 319 -16.41 -9.72 9.14
CA LEU A 319 -15.41 -10.08 8.12
C LEU A 319 -15.92 -9.79 6.71
N GLU A 320 -17.19 -10.12 6.44
CA GLU A 320 -17.83 -9.82 5.16
C GLU A 320 -17.89 -8.30 4.87
N GLU A 321 -18.21 -7.48 5.88
CA GLU A 321 -18.20 -6.02 5.73
C GLU A 321 -16.80 -5.46 5.50
N CYS A 322 -15.77 -5.97 6.20
CA CYS A 322 -14.37 -5.63 5.91
C CYS A 322 -14.01 -5.91 4.45
N CYS A 323 -14.40 -7.07 3.93
CA CYS A 323 -14.22 -7.42 2.52
C CYS A 323 -14.98 -6.48 1.58
N LYS A 324 -16.24 -6.14 1.88
CA LYS A 324 -17.03 -5.20 1.05
C LYS A 324 -16.42 -3.80 1.04
N LEU A 325 -15.95 -3.30 2.19
CA LEU A 325 -15.25 -2.01 2.31
C LEU A 325 -13.95 -2.01 1.48
N GLY A 326 -13.15 -3.08 1.61
CA GLY A 326 -11.96 -3.28 0.79
C GLY A 326 -12.28 -3.27 -0.70
N THR A 327 -13.31 -4.02 -1.13
CA THR A 327 -13.70 -4.08 -2.53
C THR A 327 -14.21 -2.74 -3.06
N CYS A 328 -14.94 -1.94 -2.27
CA CYS A 328 -15.34 -0.58 -2.65
C CYS A 328 -14.11 0.33 -2.86
N SER A 329 -13.13 0.26 -1.95
CA SER A 329 -11.92 1.10 -2.02
C SER A 329 -10.98 0.66 -3.15
N GLY A 330 -10.75 -0.64 -3.32
CA GLY A 330 -9.96 -1.17 -4.43
C GLY A 330 -10.59 -0.87 -5.79
N GLY A 331 -11.93 -0.94 -5.91
CA GLY A 331 -12.65 -0.61 -7.13
C GLY A 331 -12.65 0.88 -7.49
N SER A 332 -12.35 1.78 -6.55
CA SER A 332 -12.34 3.21 -6.84
C SER A 332 -11.09 3.67 -7.58
N VAL A 333 -9.92 3.15 -7.22
CA VAL A 333 -8.62 3.61 -7.76
C VAL A 333 -8.41 3.15 -9.20
N ILE A 334 -8.96 2.00 -9.60
CA ILE A 334 -8.73 1.42 -10.93
C ILE A 334 -9.28 2.23 -12.12
N ARG A 335 -9.96 3.34 -11.83
CA ARG A 335 -10.63 4.21 -12.79
C ARG A 335 -9.72 5.34 -13.30
N SER A 336 -8.57 5.55 -12.65
CA SER A 336 -7.61 6.63 -12.91
C SER A 336 -6.21 6.05 -13.15
N LEU A 337 -5.33 6.77 -13.85
CA LEU A 337 -3.94 6.35 -14.06
C LEU A 337 -3.08 6.61 -12.81
N GLY A 338 -2.35 5.58 -12.35
CA GLY A 338 -1.50 5.57 -11.16
C GLY A 338 -2.26 5.27 -9.86
N GLY A 339 -1.52 5.02 -8.78
CA GLY A 339 -2.10 4.68 -7.47
C GLY A 339 -2.68 5.85 -6.66
N GLU A 340 -2.84 7.04 -7.25
CA GLU A 340 -3.51 8.17 -6.59
C GLU A 340 -5.02 8.05 -6.75
N VAL A 341 -5.73 8.45 -5.70
CA VAL A 341 -7.17 8.43 -5.68
C VAL A 341 -7.67 9.86 -5.81
N THR A 342 -8.37 10.16 -6.89
CA THR A 342 -8.95 11.49 -7.13
C THR A 342 -10.22 11.68 -6.30
N ARG A 343 -10.72 12.92 -6.27
CA ARG A 343 -12.00 13.23 -5.61
C ARG A 343 -13.16 12.42 -6.21
N GLU A 344 -13.18 12.23 -7.52
CA GLU A 344 -14.20 11.44 -8.22
C GLU A 344 -14.13 9.96 -7.80
N ASN A 345 -12.91 9.43 -7.60
CA ASN A 345 -12.75 8.07 -7.09
C ASN A 345 -13.34 7.93 -5.68
N TRP A 346 -13.09 8.89 -4.77
CA TRP A 346 -13.68 8.88 -3.43
C TRP A 346 -15.20 8.99 -3.45
N GLN A 347 -15.76 9.91 -4.25
CA GLN A 347 -17.21 10.03 -4.40
C GLN A 347 -17.83 8.72 -4.92
N TRP A 348 -17.16 8.05 -5.86
CA TRP A 348 -17.61 6.74 -6.33
C TRP A 348 -17.58 5.70 -5.22
N MET A 349 -16.49 5.61 -4.46
CA MET A 349 -16.34 4.68 -3.32
C MET A 349 -17.49 4.87 -2.32
N TYR A 350 -17.71 6.11 -1.87
CA TYR A 350 -18.76 6.42 -0.90
C TYR A 350 -20.16 6.10 -1.40
N LYS A 351 -20.45 6.38 -2.68
CA LYS A 351 -21.72 5.98 -3.31
C LYS A 351 -21.91 4.47 -3.29
N GLN A 352 -20.87 3.68 -3.58
CA GLN A 352 -20.96 2.22 -3.50
C GLN A 352 -21.18 1.72 -2.08
N MET A 353 -20.51 2.35 -1.10
CA MET A 353 -20.69 2.04 0.32
C MET A 353 -22.13 2.29 0.77
N GLN A 354 -22.70 3.45 0.40
CA GLN A 354 -24.07 3.82 0.71
C GLN A 354 -25.09 2.85 0.08
N ILE A 355 -24.94 2.51 -1.20
CA ILE A 355 -25.81 1.55 -1.91
C ILE A 355 -25.83 0.19 -1.21
N LYS A 356 -24.70 -0.20 -0.61
CA LYS A 356 -24.52 -1.49 0.06
C LYS A 356 -24.81 -1.45 1.56
N GLY A 357 -25.22 -0.30 2.10
CA GLY A 357 -25.47 -0.12 3.53
C GLY A 357 -24.24 -0.32 4.40
N LEU A 358 -23.04 -0.02 3.89
CA LEU A 358 -21.79 -0.15 4.64
C LEU A 358 -21.58 1.05 5.57
N LEU A 359 -20.79 0.84 6.62
CA LEU A 359 -20.38 1.91 7.53
C LEU A 359 -19.66 3.03 6.77
N MET A 360 -20.17 4.25 6.89
CA MET A 360 -19.61 5.43 6.23
C MET A 360 -18.50 6.07 7.07
N PRO A 361 -17.43 6.61 6.44
CA PRO A 361 -16.39 7.31 7.17
C PRO A 361 -16.89 8.63 7.75
N ASP A 362 -16.33 9.03 8.88
CA ASP A 362 -16.74 10.25 9.59
C ASP A 362 -16.44 11.54 8.78
N ILE A 363 -15.56 11.44 7.77
CA ILE A 363 -15.20 12.50 6.84
C ILE A 363 -16.15 12.62 5.64
N TYR A 364 -17.16 11.74 5.54
CA TYR A 364 -18.15 11.80 4.47
C TYR A 364 -18.94 13.11 4.60
N PRO A 365 -18.95 14.00 3.59
CA PRO A 365 -19.71 15.23 3.68
C PRO A 365 -21.19 14.89 3.83
N ASN A 366 -21.80 15.33 4.94
CA ASN A 366 -23.25 15.35 5.07
C ASN A 366 -23.79 16.22 3.92
N GLU A 367 -24.67 15.65 3.10
CA GLU A 367 -25.31 16.33 1.96
C GLU A 367 -26.00 17.63 2.34
#